data_AF-A0A426CHP1-F1
#
_entry.id   AF-A0A426CHP1-F1
#
_cell.length_a   1.000
_cell.length_b   1.000
_cell.length_c   1.000
_cell.angle_alpha   90.00
_cell.angle_beta   90.00
_cell.angle_gamma   90.00
#
_symmetry.space_group_name_H-M   'P 1'
#
loop_
_entity.id
_entity.type
_entity.pdbx_description
1 polymer ?
#
loop_
_entity_poly.entity_id
_entity_poly.type
_entity_poly.pdbx_seq_one_letter_code
_entity_poly.pdbx_strand_id
1 'polypeptide(L)'
;MNPPPSPSPKAATSPAAPPSSCSAKPSTADSSPKPTSTAPSPATSAPASNSACLTPSTTTATPGPSPPPPETIVACPAHTALAYEAAVASCVLLKNRDNILPLRPNVRSLYITGPLATTQDALLGNYYGLPPRAITILDGLAAALPEGIRADYRPGALLSTPKQNTLEWAEFDCAACDVTIACLGLTALLEGEEGEAIASPHHGDRDDITLPPSQRLFLENLIKRKARVIVILFGGSALSLGPLADHVEAILWAGYPGQEGGRALADILLGRASPSGRLPITFYENINDLPPYADYSMRGRTHRWFEGTPAWPFGFGLTYTRFTYTDLQTPAVYSPGNDTPLRGSVLLTNTGDREGNEIVQVYLTGFDTSDDGPIPKQNLADFHRVTLAPGQSRRVNFTIPIDRIRLVDTHGRRTRNPRAFTMHVGGSSPHPCAQTLGAPAPQTARIRKSSNQ
;
A
#
# COMPACT_ATOMS: atom_id res chain seq x y z
N MET A 1 29.00 -25.07 57.63
CA MET A 1 28.75 -23.87 58.45
C MET A 1 27.76 -23.01 57.67
N ASN A 2 26.65 -22.60 58.28
CA ASN A 2 25.59 -21.90 57.56
C ASN A 2 25.78 -20.38 57.67
N PRO A 3 25.60 -19.59 56.60
CA PRO A 3 25.51 -18.13 56.72
C PRO A 3 24.23 -17.71 57.48
N PRO A 4 24.23 -16.54 58.15
CA PRO A 4 23.13 -16.08 58.99
C PRO A 4 21.89 -15.60 58.19
N PRO A 5 20.71 -15.52 58.82
CA PRO A 5 19.43 -15.27 58.13
C PRO A 5 19.17 -13.80 57.76
N SER A 6 18.33 -13.61 56.73
CA SER A 6 17.81 -12.31 56.31
C SER A 6 16.70 -11.78 57.25
N PRO A 7 16.69 -10.49 57.61
CA PRO A 7 15.58 -9.88 58.33
C PRO A 7 14.37 -9.64 57.42
N SER A 8 13.17 -9.63 58.01
CA SER A 8 11.91 -9.26 57.33
C SER A 8 11.07 -8.36 58.27
N PRO A 9 9.90 -7.86 57.85
CA PRO A 9 9.72 -6.44 57.59
C PRO A 9 9.18 -5.65 58.80
N LYS A 10 9.35 -4.32 58.77
CA LYS A 10 8.59 -3.39 59.63
C LYS A 10 7.46 -2.74 58.84
N ALA A 11 6.27 -2.73 59.43
CA ALA A 11 5.07 -2.12 58.85
C ALA A 11 5.10 -0.59 58.98
N ALA A 12 4.34 0.09 58.10
CA ALA A 12 3.95 1.48 58.25
C ALA A 12 2.41 1.59 58.14
N THR A 13 1.79 2.37 59.01
CA THR A 13 0.33 2.44 59.21
C THR A 13 -0.26 3.75 58.71
N SER A 14 -1.41 3.68 58.03
CA SER A 14 -2.22 4.87 57.69
C SER A 14 -2.93 5.48 58.90
N PRO A 15 -3.10 6.82 58.90
CA PRO A 15 -4.43 7.43 59.08
C PRO A 15 -4.61 8.66 58.14
N ALA A 16 -5.79 9.28 57.95
CA ALA A 16 -7.21 8.86 58.02
C ALA A 16 -8.07 9.96 57.32
N ALA A 17 -9.31 9.64 56.92
CA ALA A 17 -10.35 10.64 56.56
C ALA A 17 -11.09 11.11 57.85
N PRO A 18 -12.00 12.13 57.89
CA PRO A 18 -13.21 12.32 57.05
C PRO A 18 -13.52 13.84 56.80
N PRO A 19 -14.77 14.38 56.62
CA PRO A 19 -16.10 13.78 56.39
C PRO A 19 -16.90 14.37 55.21
N SER A 20 -18.19 13.98 55.11
CA SER A 20 -19.14 14.21 54.01
C SER A 20 -20.41 14.98 54.45
N SER A 21 -21.24 15.45 53.49
CA SER A 21 -22.72 15.27 53.52
C SER A 21 -23.49 15.87 52.30
N CYS A 22 -24.52 15.13 51.86
CA CYS A 22 -25.92 15.48 51.50
C CYS A 22 -26.35 16.90 51.01
N SER A 23 -27.43 17.12 50.22
CA SER A 23 -28.36 16.22 49.49
C SER A 23 -29.41 16.96 48.60
N ALA A 24 -29.76 16.35 47.45
CA ALA A 24 -31.10 16.23 46.81
C ALA A 24 -32.10 17.42 46.58
N LYS A 25 -32.30 17.74 45.28
CA LYS A 25 -33.61 17.87 44.53
C LYS A 25 -34.50 19.17 44.68
N PRO A 26 -35.57 19.40 43.85
CA PRO A 26 -35.72 20.71 43.13
C PRO A 26 -37.13 21.38 43.10
N SER A 27 -37.25 22.60 42.53
CA SER A 27 -38.54 23.17 42.05
C SER A 27 -38.45 24.38 41.06
N THR A 28 -39.10 24.23 39.89
CA THR A 28 -39.97 25.17 39.10
C THR A 28 -39.87 26.73 39.14
N ALA A 29 -40.04 27.32 37.94
CA ALA A 29 -40.70 28.63 37.61
C ALA A 29 -39.92 29.93 37.98
N ASP A 30 -40.14 31.12 37.36
CA ASP A 30 -40.97 31.54 36.21
C ASP A 30 -40.37 32.80 35.50
N SER A 31 -41.04 33.28 34.44
CA SER A 31 -41.08 34.65 33.89
C SER A 31 -39.99 35.12 32.91
N SER A 32 -40.47 35.74 31.82
CA SER A 32 -39.74 36.69 30.95
C SER A 32 -40.27 38.11 31.21
N PRO A 33 -39.53 39.18 30.85
CA PRO A 33 -39.91 39.87 29.62
C PRO A 33 -38.74 40.50 28.82
N LYS A 34 -39.06 40.98 27.61
CA LYS A 34 -38.18 41.74 26.69
C LYS A 34 -38.84 43.10 26.36
N PRO A 35 -38.08 44.19 26.21
CA PRO A 35 -37.98 44.90 24.91
C PRO A 35 -36.53 45.47 24.71
N THR A 36 -36.13 46.39 23.81
CA THR A 36 -36.79 47.23 22.76
C THR A 36 -35.78 47.49 21.60
N SER A 37 -36.05 48.50 20.74
CA SER A 37 -35.17 49.20 19.77
C SER A 37 -34.92 48.49 18.42
N THR A 38 -35.73 48.66 17.38
CA THR A 38 -35.85 49.80 16.40
C THR A 38 -34.58 50.04 15.55
N ALA A 39 -34.50 49.70 14.24
CA ALA A 39 -35.26 50.12 13.02
C ALA A 39 -34.48 51.17 12.19
N PRO A 40 -34.75 51.47 10.89
CA PRO A 40 -35.86 51.03 10.01
C PRO A 40 -35.44 50.49 8.60
N SER A 41 -36.41 50.36 7.68
CA SER A 41 -36.22 50.09 6.24
C SER A 41 -36.92 51.16 5.36
N PRO A 42 -36.75 51.13 4.03
CA PRO A 42 -37.96 50.99 3.19
C PRO A 42 -37.81 50.16 1.88
N ALA A 43 -38.88 49.42 1.54
CA ALA A 43 -39.69 49.43 0.29
C ALA A 43 -39.03 49.76 -1.09
N THR A 44 -39.46 49.24 -2.27
CA THR A 44 -40.50 48.25 -2.68
C THR A 44 -40.35 47.93 -4.19
N SER A 45 -40.83 46.77 -4.67
CA SER A 45 -41.58 46.59 -5.95
C SER A 45 -41.85 45.10 -6.24
N ALA A 46 -42.79 44.81 -7.15
CA ALA A 46 -43.20 43.45 -7.55
C ALA A 46 -43.32 43.31 -9.08
N PRO A 47 -43.10 42.11 -9.66
CA PRO A 47 -43.32 41.84 -11.09
C PRO A 47 -44.75 41.39 -11.39
N ALA A 48 -45.17 41.54 -12.66
CA ALA A 48 -46.51 41.23 -13.14
C ALA A 48 -46.64 39.78 -13.69
N SER A 49 -47.89 39.35 -13.84
CA SER A 49 -48.27 38.06 -14.46
C SER A 49 -48.01 38.00 -15.95
N ASN A 50 -47.70 36.81 -16.48
CA ASN A 50 -48.13 36.45 -17.84
C ASN A 50 -48.42 34.95 -17.94
N SER A 51 -49.44 34.57 -18.72
CA SER A 51 -49.85 33.18 -18.91
C SER A 51 -49.29 32.63 -20.22
N ALA A 52 -48.77 31.40 -20.20
CA ALA A 52 -48.32 30.67 -21.38
C ALA A 52 -48.80 29.22 -21.29
N CYS A 53 -49.25 28.65 -22.40
CA CYS A 53 -49.80 27.30 -22.42
C CYS A 53 -48.75 26.24 -22.07
N LEU A 54 -48.99 25.51 -20.96
CA LEU A 54 -48.35 24.23 -20.73
C LEU A 54 -48.98 23.19 -21.66
N THR A 55 -48.28 22.84 -22.73
CA THR A 55 -48.48 21.54 -23.37
C THR A 55 -48.10 20.43 -22.39
N PRO A 56 -48.73 19.24 -22.45
CA PRO A 56 -48.36 18.13 -21.60
C PRO A 56 -46.95 17.65 -21.97
N SER A 57 -45.95 18.06 -21.19
CA SER A 57 -44.61 17.52 -21.28
C SER A 57 -44.67 16.02 -20.98
N THR A 58 -44.23 15.20 -21.93
CA THR A 58 -44.10 13.75 -21.72
C THR A 58 -43.15 13.51 -20.55
N THR A 59 -43.69 13.06 -19.42
CA THR A 59 -42.90 12.74 -18.22
C THR A 59 -41.92 11.62 -18.56
N THR A 60 -40.68 11.99 -18.89
CA THR A 60 -39.57 11.04 -18.96
C THR A 60 -39.34 10.53 -17.55
N ALA A 61 -39.97 9.40 -17.22
CA ALA A 61 -39.84 8.77 -15.93
C ALA A 61 -38.35 8.56 -15.64
N THR A 62 -37.89 9.07 -14.49
CA THR A 62 -36.55 8.78 -13.99
C THR A 62 -36.36 7.26 -14.01
N PRO A 63 -35.32 6.72 -14.67
CA PRO A 63 -35.09 5.28 -14.68
C PRO A 63 -35.08 4.77 -13.24
N GLY A 64 -35.93 3.79 -12.95
CA GLY A 64 -35.90 3.12 -11.65
C GLY A 64 -34.52 2.48 -11.43
N PRO A 65 -34.13 2.22 -10.17
CA PRO A 65 -32.88 1.52 -9.89
C PRO A 65 -32.87 0.20 -10.68
N SER A 66 -31.75 -0.06 -11.37
CA SER A 66 -31.58 -1.31 -12.12
C SER A 66 -31.87 -2.51 -11.21
N PRO A 67 -32.54 -3.57 -11.71
CA PRO A 67 -32.77 -4.76 -10.91
C PRO A 67 -31.43 -5.34 -10.43
N PRO A 68 -31.39 -5.92 -9.22
CA PRO A 68 -30.16 -6.49 -8.68
C PRO A 68 -29.63 -7.62 -9.61
N PRO A 69 -28.30 -7.82 -9.66
CA PRO A 69 -27.73 -8.94 -10.42
C PRO A 69 -28.28 -10.28 -9.91
N PRO A 70 -28.50 -11.27 -10.80
CA PRO A 70 -28.92 -12.60 -10.37
C PRO A 70 -27.96 -13.20 -9.34
N GLU A 71 -28.49 -13.83 -8.29
CA GLU A 71 -27.69 -14.45 -7.23
C GLU A 71 -26.66 -15.46 -7.77
N THR A 72 -26.96 -16.11 -8.90
CA THR A 72 -26.08 -17.05 -9.60
C THR A 72 -24.77 -16.46 -10.13
N ILE A 73 -24.65 -15.13 -10.24
CA ILE A 73 -23.37 -14.46 -10.57
C ILE A 73 -22.69 -13.80 -9.37
N VAL A 74 -23.33 -13.74 -8.21
CA VAL A 74 -22.73 -13.22 -6.97
C VAL A 74 -21.74 -14.24 -6.43
N ALA A 75 -20.48 -13.83 -6.23
CA ALA A 75 -19.37 -14.67 -5.72
C ALA A 75 -19.20 -16.04 -6.45
N CYS A 76 -19.64 -16.15 -7.70
CA CYS A 76 -19.58 -17.40 -8.47
C CYS A 76 -18.13 -17.91 -8.65
N PRO A 77 -17.91 -19.18 -9.04
CA PRO A 77 -16.57 -19.76 -9.15
C PRO A 77 -15.59 -18.96 -10.03
N ALA A 78 -16.08 -18.33 -11.10
CA ALA A 78 -15.27 -17.47 -11.97
C ALA A 78 -14.83 -16.16 -11.27
N HIS A 79 -15.72 -15.51 -10.51
CA HIS A 79 -15.37 -14.32 -9.73
C HIS A 79 -14.43 -14.66 -8.55
N THR A 80 -14.61 -15.84 -7.93
CA THR A 80 -13.69 -16.34 -6.90
C THR A 80 -12.31 -16.66 -7.47
N ALA A 81 -12.23 -17.28 -8.66
CA ALA A 81 -10.95 -17.48 -9.36
C ALA A 81 -10.26 -16.15 -9.70
N LEU A 82 -11.01 -15.18 -10.24
CA LEU A 82 -10.49 -13.84 -10.55
C LEU A 82 -9.99 -13.10 -9.29
N ALA A 83 -10.65 -13.27 -8.14
CA ALA A 83 -10.20 -12.69 -6.87
C ALA A 83 -8.85 -13.30 -6.41
N TYR A 84 -8.68 -14.62 -6.54
CA TYR A 84 -7.41 -15.29 -6.28
C TYR A 84 -6.31 -14.81 -7.26
N GLU A 85 -6.61 -14.74 -8.57
CA GLU A 85 -5.67 -14.25 -9.58
C GLU A 85 -5.24 -12.80 -9.32
N ALA A 86 -6.19 -11.92 -8.97
CA ALA A 86 -5.90 -10.53 -8.62
C ALA A 86 -5.01 -10.41 -7.37
N ALA A 87 -5.27 -11.20 -6.34
CA ALA A 87 -4.44 -11.22 -5.13
C ALA A 87 -3.00 -11.68 -5.41
N VAL A 88 -2.82 -12.77 -6.17
CA VAL A 88 -1.50 -13.25 -6.62
C VAL A 88 -0.79 -12.23 -7.52
N ALA A 89 -1.52 -11.61 -8.43
CA ALA A 89 -0.97 -10.66 -9.41
C ALA A 89 -0.59 -9.30 -8.81
N SER A 90 -1.11 -8.97 -7.62
CA SER A 90 -0.94 -7.67 -6.95
C SER A 90 0.05 -7.72 -5.77
N CYS A 91 0.24 -8.88 -5.13
CA CYS A 91 1.18 -8.99 -4.01
C CYS A 91 2.63 -8.69 -4.47
N VAL A 92 3.32 -7.83 -3.70
CA VAL A 92 4.65 -7.31 -4.01
C VAL A 92 5.69 -7.89 -3.05
N LEU A 93 6.72 -8.54 -3.61
CA LEU A 93 7.88 -8.97 -2.84
C LEU A 93 8.87 -7.81 -2.71
N LEU A 94 9.00 -7.25 -1.50
CA LEU A 94 9.82 -6.08 -1.21
C LEU A 94 11.25 -6.43 -0.76
N LYS A 95 11.45 -7.62 -0.19
CA LYS A 95 12.75 -8.18 0.19
C LYS A 95 12.70 -9.70 0.17
N ASN A 96 13.80 -10.35 -0.23
CA ASN A 96 13.97 -11.81 -0.16
C ASN A 96 15.45 -12.21 0.04
N ARG A 97 15.96 -12.09 1.27
CA ARG A 97 17.34 -12.46 1.60
C ARG A 97 17.57 -13.96 1.39
N ASP A 98 18.72 -14.29 0.80
CA ASP A 98 19.23 -15.63 0.52
C ASP A 98 18.26 -16.58 -0.20
N ASN A 99 17.20 -16.06 -0.83
CA ASN A 99 16.06 -16.81 -1.34
C ASN A 99 15.44 -17.72 -0.25
N ILE A 100 15.03 -17.10 0.87
CA ILE A 100 14.21 -17.76 1.91
C ILE A 100 12.79 -18.03 1.41
N LEU A 101 12.26 -17.18 0.53
CA LEU A 101 11.04 -17.42 -0.23
C LEU A 101 11.36 -17.86 -1.68
N PRO A 102 10.59 -18.81 -2.25
CA PRO A 102 9.52 -19.57 -1.59
C PRO A 102 10.06 -20.54 -0.53
N LEU A 103 9.22 -20.86 0.46
CA LEU A 103 9.57 -21.73 1.59
C LEU A 103 10.08 -23.07 1.09
N ARG A 104 11.28 -23.45 1.55
CA ARG A 104 12.00 -24.62 1.05
C ARG A 104 11.43 -25.93 1.63
N PRO A 105 11.46 -27.06 0.89
CA PRO A 105 10.96 -28.35 1.37
C PRO A 105 11.62 -28.94 2.63
N ASN A 106 12.71 -28.33 3.12
CA ASN A 106 13.37 -28.71 4.38
C ASN A 106 12.82 -27.97 5.62
N VAL A 107 11.92 -27.00 5.45
CA VAL A 107 11.20 -26.37 6.56
C VAL A 107 10.25 -27.39 7.19
N ARG A 108 10.34 -27.59 8.52
CA ARG A 108 9.52 -28.52 9.31
C ARG A 108 8.66 -27.81 10.35
N SER A 109 8.95 -26.56 10.64
CA SER A 109 8.29 -25.78 11.68
C SER A 109 8.09 -24.32 11.24
N LEU A 110 6.84 -23.85 11.33
CA LEU A 110 6.45 -22.48 11.08
C LEU A 110 5.84 -21.87 12.34
N TYR A 111 6.26 -20.65 12.67
CA TYR A 111 5.65 -19.86 13.71
C TYR A 111 4.89 -18.69 13.11
N ILE A 112 3.56 -18.76 13.10
CA ILE A 112 2.67 -17.75 12.52
C ILE A 112 2.28 -16.77 13.63
N THR A 113 2.35 -15.47 13.37
CA THR A 113 2.11 -14.44 14.40
C THR A 113 1.71 -13.08 13.81
N GLY A 114 1.39 -12.13 14.68
CA GLY A 114 0.89 -10.79 14.34
C GLY A 114 -0.64 -10.69 14.39
N PRO A 115 -1.19 -9.49 14.67
CA PRO A 115 -2.63 -9.29 14.84
C PRO A 115 -3.44 -9.54 13.56
N LEU A 116 -2.79 -9.49 12.40
CA LEU A 116 -3.45 -9.61 11.09
C LEU A 116 -3.46 -11.04 10.54
N ALA A 117 -2.98 -12.02 11.32
CA ALA A 117 -2.91 -13.41 10.89
C ALA A 117 -4.29 -14.10 10.72
N THR A 118 -5.29 -13.65 11.50
CA THR A 118 -6.58 -14.35 11.69
C THR A 118 -7.82 -13.45 11.58
N THR A 119 -7.72 -12.25 11.01
CA THR A 119 -8.88 -11.38 10.79
C THR A 119 -9.18 -11.16 9.30
N GLN A 120 -10.45 -10.96 8.98
CA GLN A 120 -10.91 -10.53 7.67
C GLN A 120 -10.67 -9.02 7.42
N ASP A 121 -10.46 -8.22 8.48
CA ASP A 121 -10.15 -6.79 8.38
C ASP A 121 -8.84 -6.53 7.60
N ALA A 122 -7.92 -7.49 7.63
CA ALA A 122 -6.66 -7.49 6.88
C ALA A 122 -6.85 -7.81 5.39
N LEU A 123 -8.04 -8.24 4.98
CA LEU A 123 -8.35 -8.66 3.61
C LEU A 123 -9.15 -7.62 2.84
N LEU A 124 -10.05 -6.88 3.49
CA LEU A 124 -11.16 -6.20 2.82
C LEU A 124 -10.96 -4.69 2.58
N GLY A 125 -10.15 -3.99 3.39
CA GLY A 125 -9.97 -2.54 3.26
C GLY A 125 -11.23 -1.74 3.62
N ASN A 126 -11.44 -0.60 2.96
CA ASN A 126 -12.68 0.19 3.02
C ASN A 126 -13.57 -0.06 1.76
N TYR A 127 -14.82 0.44 1.77
CA TYR A 127 -15.79 0.29 0.66
C TYR A 127 -16.06 -1.17 0.20
N TYR A 128 -15.96 -2.14 1.10
CA TYR A 128 -16.19 -3.55 0.79
C TYR A 128 -17.68 -3.97 0.94
N GLY A 129 -18.09 -4.95 0.14
CA GLY A 129 -19.27 -5.77 0.44
C GLY A 129 -18.85 -7.04 1.19
N LEU A 130 -19.69 -7.54 2.10
CA LEU A 130 -19.42 -8.78 2.84
C LEU A 130 -19.39 -9.99 1.88
N PRO A 131 -18.25 -10.68 1.70
CA PRO A 131 -18.19 -11.87 0.86
C PRO A 131 -18.78 -13.08 1.60
N PRO A 132 -19.35 -14.09 0.90
CA PRO A 132 -19.90 -15.29 1.55
C PRO A 132 -18.82 -16.20 2.17
N ARG A 133 -17.54 -15.94 1.86
CA ARG A 133 -16.35 -16.56 2.43
C ARG A 133 -15.19 -15.57 2.27
N ALA A 134 -14.35 -15.44 3.29
CA ALA A 134 -13.03 -14.84 3.16
C ALA A 134 -11.99 -15.72 3.88
N ILE A 135 -10.83 -15.92 3.26
CA ILE A 135 -9.77 -16.81 3.71
C ILE A 135 -8.66 -15.97 4.37
N THR A 136 -8.48 -16.10 5.69
CA THR A 136 -7.37 -15.43 6.38
C THR A 136 -6.03 -16.10 6.04
N ILE A 137 -4.91 -15.43 6.31
CA ILE A 137 -3.58 -16.02 6.06
C ILE A 137 -3.33 -17.28 6.90
N LEU A 138 -3.86 -17.36 8.13
CA LEU A 138 -3.80 -18.61 8.90
C LEU A 138 -4.66 -19.72 8.25
N ASP A 139 -5.88 -19.43 7.79
CA ASP A 139 -6.72 -20.42 7.09
C ASP A 139 -6.05 -20.91 5.80
N GLY A 140 -5.47 -19.99 5.04
CA GLY A 140 -4.76 -20.26 3.79
C GLY A 140 -3.56 -21.17 4.04
N LEU A 141 -2.73 -20.86 5.04
CA LEU A 141 -1.60 -21.73 5.41
C LEU A 141 -2.06 -23.08 5.96
N ALA A 142 -3.05 -23.11 6.86
CA ALA A 142 -3.57 -24.36 7.44
C ALA A 142 -4.16 -25.30 6.39
N ALA A 143 -4.79 -24.77 5.33
CA ALA A 143 -5.30 -25.55 4.20
C ALA A 143 -4.23 -25.92 3.16
N ALA A 144 -3.11 -25.19 3.12
CA ALA A 144 -2.09 -25.32 2.08
C ALA A 144 -0.84 -26.09 2.50
N LEU A 145 -0.52 -26.17 3.80
CA LEU A 145 0.73 -26.74 4.29
C LEU A 145 0.85 -28.26 4.03
N PRO A 146 2.01 -28.75 3.54
CA PRO A 146 2.30 -30.17 3.45
C PRO A 146 2.22 -30.90 4.79
N GLU A 147 1.84 -32.18 4.75
CA GLU A 147 1.87 -33.07 5.92
C GLU A 147 3.27 -33.11 6.57
N GLY A 148 3.28 -33.18 7.90
CA GLY A 148 4.52 -33.24 8.68
C GLY A 148 5.24 -31.89 8.89
N ILE A 149 4.67 -30.77 8.45
CA ILE A 149 5.08 -29.43 8.91
C ILE A 149 4.24 -29.06 10.14
N ARG A 150 4.90 -28.73 11.26
CA ARG A 150 4.26 -28.12 12.43
C ARG A 150 4.01 -26.64 12.16
N ALA A 151 2.79 -26.17 12.41
CA ALA A 151 2.45 -24.76 12.40
C ALA A 151 1.92 -24.35 13.78
N ASP A 152 2.65 -23.47 14.46
CA ASP A 152 2.22 -22.85 15.71
C ASP A 152 1.66 -21.46 15.43
N TYR A 153 0.64 -21.04 16.18
CA TYR A 153 0.08 -19.67 16.09
C TYR A 153 -0.06 -19.03 17.47
N ARG A 154 0.40 -17.77 17.59
CA ARG A 154 0.01 -16.84 18.66
C ARG A 154 -0.07 -15.41 18.09
N PRO A 155 -1.05 -14.56 18.47
CA PRO A 155 -1.18 -13.20 17.91
C PRO A 155 0.00 -12.28 18.21
N GLY A 156 0.63 -12.41 19.39
CA GLY A 156 1.85 -11.70 19.78
C GLY A 156 1.67 -10.22 20.13
N ALA A 157 1.09 -9.44 19.22
CA ALA A 157 0.75 -8.02 19.41
C ALA A 157 -0.74 -7.75 19.21
N LEU A 158 -1.22 -6.63 19.74
CA LEU A 158 -2.52 -6.05 19.38
C LEU A 158 -2.34 -5.02 18.26
N LEU A 159 -3.42 -4.76 17.51
CA LEU A 159 -3.42 -3.92 16.31
C LEU A 159 -2.73 -2.56 16.49
N SER A 160 -3.10 -1.78 17.51
CA SER A 160 -2.52 -0.46 17.78
C SER A 160 -2.17 -0.22 19.25
N THR A 161 -2.81 -0.93 20.18
CA THR A 161 -2.62 -0.78 21.63
C THR A 161 -1.47 -1.64 22.18
N PRO A 162 -0.77 -1.22 23.24
CA PRO A 162 0.22 -2.07 23.91
C PRO A 162 -0.40 -3.35 24.49
N LYS A 163 0.33 -4.47 24.44
CA LYS A 163 -0.09 -5.69 25.15
C LYS A 163 -0.09 -5.44 26.67
N GLN A 164 -1.18 -5.79 27.35
CA GLN A 164 -1.30 -5.60 28.81
C GLN A 164 -0.49 -6.63 29.61
N ASN A 165 -0.33 -7.85 29.07
CA ASN A 165 0.47 -8.90 29.69
C ASN A 165 1.93 -8.75 29.26
N THR A 166 2.84 -8.62 30.23
CA THR A 166 4.28 -8.46 30.00
C THR A 166 5.00 -9.75 29.64
N LEU A 167 4.36 -10.92 29.79
CA LEU A 167 4.97 -12.21 29.40
C LEU A 167 5.27 -12.25 27.89
N GLU A 168 6.45 -12.80 27.56
CA GLU A 168 7.00 -12.85 26.21
C GLU A 168 6.94 -14.24 25.57
N TRP A 169 5.89 -15.03 25.86
CA TRP A 169 5.77 -16.39 25.30
C TRP A 169 5.72 -16.41 23.77
N ALA A 170 5.14 -15.37 23.14
CA ALA A 170 5.05 -15.31 21.69
C ALA A 170 6.38 -14.92 21.02
N GLU A 171 7.22 -14.18 21.72
CA GLU A 171 8.56 -13.79 21.33
C GLU A 171 9.59 -14.87 21.69
N PHE A 172 9.29 -15.76 22.65
CA PHE A 172 10.15 -16.87 23.03
C PHE A 172 10.05 -18.03 22.03
N ASP A 173 8.83 -18.49 21.73
CA ASP A 173 8.61 -19.67 20.87
C ASP A 173 9.04 -19.46 19.41
N CYS A 174 9.03 -18.20 18.92
CA CYS A 174 9.30 -17.87 17.52
C CYS A 174 10.69 -18.32 17.02
N ALA A 175 11.68 -18.36 17.91
CA ALA A 175 13.05 -18.78 17.60
C ALA A 175 13.25 -20.30 17.65
N ALA A 176 12.24 -21.07 18.08
CA ALA A 176 12.25 -22.53 18.07
C ALA A 176 11.70 -23.13 16.75
N CYS A 177 11.25 -22.28 15.81
CA CYS A 177 10.78 -22.69 14.48
C CYS A 177 11.77 -22.27 13.37
N ASP A 178 11.81 -23.02 12.27
CA ASP A 178 12.70 -22.77 11.12
C ASP A 178 12.49 -21.40 10.47
N VAL A 179 11.24 -20.92 10.48
CA VAL A 179 10.78 -19.63 9.95
C VAL A 179 9.65 -19.07 10.82
N THR A 180 9.68 -17.76 11.08
CA THR A 180 8.57 -17.00 11.67
C THR A 180 7.88 -16.17 10.58
N ILE A 181 6.55 -16.18 10.54
CA ILE A 181 5.73 -15.38 9.60
C ILE A 181 4.93 -14.36 10.42
N ALA A 182 5.32 -13.09 10.32
CA ALA A 182 4.72 -11.97 11.06
C ALA A 182 3.75 -11.17 10.17
N CYS A 183 2.46 -11.26 10.46
CA CYS A 183 1.36 -10.61 9.75
C CYS A 183 1.04 -9.27 10.41
N LEU A 184 1.60 -8.19 9.87
CA LEU A 184 1.68 -6.86 10.48
C LEU A 184 1.10 -5.79 9.54
N GLY A 185 0.82 -4.60 10.06
CA GLY A 185 0.34 -3.45 9.28
C GLY A 185 -0.95 -2.84 9.84
N LEU A 186 -1.89 -2.55 8.93
CA LEU A 186 -3.08 -1.74 9.20
C LEU A 186 -4.38 -2.50 8.85
N THR A 187 -5.50 -1.87 9.20
CA THR A 187 -6.88 -2.27 8.83
C THR A 187 -7.71 -0.99 8.65
N ALA A 188 -8.93 -1.11 8.12
CA ALA A 188 -9.89 0.01 8.09
C ALA A 188 -10.16 0.66 9.46
N LEU A 189 -9.94 -0.06 10.57
CA LEU A 189 -10.03 0.52 11.92
C LEU A 189 -8.99 1.62 12.19
N LEU A 190 -7.89 1.65 11.43
CA LEU A 190 -6.79 2.64 11.55
C LEU A 190 -6.68 3.60 10.36
N GLU A 191 -7.05 3.16 9.15
CA GLU A 191 -6.93 3.93 7.89
C GLU A 191 -8.17 3.82 6.97
N GLY A 192 -9.34 3.50 7.54
CA GLY A 192 -10.65 3.61 6.86
C GLY A 192 -11.13 5.06 6.78
N GLU A 193 -12.28 5.30 6.16
CA GLU A 193 -12.78 6.67 5.97
C GLU A 193 -13.51 7.18 7.22
N GLU A 194 -13.02 8.28 7.81
CA GLU A 194 -13.71 9.11 8.81
C GLU A 194 -14.27 8.32 10.02
N GLY A 195 -15.54 7.94 9.96
CA GLY A 195 -16.25 7.19 11.00
C GLY A 195 -16.00 5.68 10.98
N GLU A 196 -15.43 5.12 9.91
CA GLU A 196 -15.01 3.70 9.85
C GLU A 196 -13.74 3.45 10.67
N ALA A 197 -12.86 4.46 10.77
CA ALA A 197 -11.57 4.38 11.45
C ALA A 197 -11.67 4.50 12.98
N ILE A 198 -12.52 3.67 13.59
CA ILE A 198 -12.88 3.73 15.03
C ILE A 198 -11.72 3.49 16.02
N ALA A 199 -10.53 3.12 15.54
CA ALA A 199 -9.30 3.01 16.33
C ALA A 199 -8.21 4.02 15.92
N SER A 200 -8.52 4.98 15.03
CA SER A 200 -7.67 6.12 14.69
C SER A 200 -8.11 7.38 15.46
N PRO A 201 -7.18 8.10 16.13
CA PRO A 201 -7.47 9.41 16.71
C PRO A 201 -7.52 10.55 15.67
N HIS A 202 -7.27 10.26 14.38
CA HIS A 202 -7.26 11.23 13.28
C HIS A 202 -8.17 10.79 12.12
N HIS A 203 -9.28 10.10 12.40
CA HIS A 203 -10.34 9.85 11.41
C HIS A 203 -9.89 9.08 10.15
N GLY A 204 -8.83 8.26 10.28
CA GLY A 204 -8.22 7.49 9.20
C GLY A 204 -6.86 8.02 8.74
N ASP A 205 -6.59 9.31 8.94
CA ASP A 205 -5.26 9.88 8.70
C ASP A 205 -4.23 9.37 9.72
N ARG A 206 -2.94 9.50 9.37
CA ARG A 206 -1.80 8.95 10.12
C ARG A 206 -0.63 9.94 10.20
N ASP A 207 -0.31 10.38 11.41
CA ASP A 207 0.84 11.25 11.73
C ASP A 207 2.23 10.57 11.53
N ASP A 208 2.27 9.25 11.30
CA ASP A 208 3.50 8.51 10.99
C ASP A 208 3.21 7.35 10.01
N ILE A 209 4.13 7.12 9.07
CA ILE A 209 4.10 6.02 8.10
C ILE A 209 4.65 4.69 8.64
N THR A 210 5.24 4.65 9.84
CA THR A 210 5.72 3.37 10.41
C THR A 210 4.58 2.44 10.86
N LEU A 211 4.93 1.19 11.19
CA LEU A 211 4.04 0.24 11.86
C LEU A 211 3.52 0.80 13.20
N PRO A 212 2.27 0.49 13.61
CA PRO A 212 1.76 0.83 14.93
C PRO A 212 2.73 0.41 16.05
N PRO A 213 2.97 1.25 17.09
CA PRO A 213 4.05 1.02 18.05
C PRO A 213 4.04 -0.34 18.76
N SER A 214 2.84 -0.91 18.99
CA SER A 214 2.65 -2.26 19.53
C SER A 214 3.27 -3.35 18.65
N GLN A 215 3.05 -3.24 17.33
CA GLN A 215 3.56 -4.16 16.33
C GLN A 215 5.05 -3.96 16.06
N ARG A 216 5.53 -2.70 16.05
CA ARG A 216 6.96 -2.39 15.91
C ARG A 216 7.78 -2.99 17.05
N LEU A 217 7.38 -2.76 18.30
CA LEU A 217 8.06 -3.32 19.48
C LEU A 217 8.05 -4.85 19.48
N PHE A 218 6.96 -5.47 19.05
CA PHE A 218 6.88 -6.92 18.90
C PHE A 218 7.85 -7.44 17.83
N LEU A 219 7.90 -6.82 16.64
CA LEU A 219 8.84 -7.17 15.57
C LEU A 219 10.30 -7.02 16.02
N GLU A 220 10.64 -5.93 16.71
CA GLU A 220 11.96 -5.76 17.34
C GLU A 220 12.30 -6.91 18.29
N ASN A 221 11.33 -7.42 19.05
CA ASN A 221 11.57 -8.52 19.99
C ASN A 221 11.77 -9.86 19.27
N LEU A 222 11.04 -10.16 18.19
CA LEU A 222 11.32 -11.31 17.31
C LEU A 222 12.77 -11.25 16.76
N ILE A 223 13.21 -10.07 16.33
CA ILE A 223 14.57 -9.81 15.83
C ILE A 223 15.63 -9.99 16.95
N LYS A 224 15.39 -9.46 18.15
CA LYS A 224 16.27 -9.62 19.32
C LYS A 224 16.44 -11.11 19.68
N ARG A 225 15.37 -11.90 19.53
CA ARG A 225 15.32 -13.36 19.77
C ARG A 225 15.94 -14.20 18.65
N LYS A 226 16.42 -13.59 17.56
CA LYS A 226 17.06 -14.24 16.39
C LYS A 226 16.15 -15.17 15.59
N ALA A 227 14.83 -14.94 15.63
CA ALA A 227 13.91 -15.62 14.74
C ALA A 227 14.16 -15.25 13.27
N ARG A 228 13.97 -16.20 12.36
CA ARG A 228 14.08 -15.99 10.91
C ARG A 228 12.76 -15.43 10.39
N VAL A 229 12.57 -14.12 10.56
CA VAL A 229 11.29 -13.44 10.33
C VAL A 229 11.07 -13.13 8.85
N ILE A 230 9.91 -13.55 8.35
CA ILE A 230 9.27 -13.07 7.12
C ILE A 230 8.12 -12.16 7.54
N VAL A 231 8.09 -10.93 7.03
CA VAL A 231 7.01 -9.97 7.31
C VAL A 231 6.01 -9.96 6.15
N ILE A 232 4.72 -10.00 6.46
CA ILE A 232 3.63 -9.73 5.52
C ILE A 232 2.96 -8.44 5.99
N LEU A 233 3.04 -7.40 5.16
CA LEU A 233 2.47 -6.08 5.40
C LEU A 233 1.09 -5.97 4.73
N PHE A 234 0.07 -5.70 5.53
CA PHE A 234 -1.29 -5.38 5.08
C PHE A 234 -1.58 -3.89 5.30
N GLY A 235 -2.38 -3.29 4.43
CA GLY A 235 -2.68 -1.84 4.45
C GLY A 235 -2.59 -1.21 3.06
N GLY A 236 -3.45 -0.22 2.80
CA GLY A 236 -3.53 0.52 1.55
C GLY A 236 -2.52 1.66 1.45
N SER A 237 -2.10 2.23 2.59
CA SER A 237 -1.05 3.27 2.65
C SER A 237 0.37 2.69 2.61
N ALA A 238 1.36 3.58 2.42
CA ALA A 238 2.77 3.20 2.50
C ALA A 238 3.17 2.91 3.96
N LEU A 239 3.78 1.74 4.19
CA LEU A 239 4.21 1.28 5.51
C LEU A 239 5.74 1.14 5.57
N SER A 240 6.37 1.98 6.41
CA SER A 240 7.80 1.88 6.70
C SER A 240 8.08 0.89 7.85
N LEU A 241 9.10 0.06 7.66
CA LEU A 241 9.73 -0.71 8.74
C LEU A 241 10.96 0.01 9.33
N GLY A 242 11.41 1.09 8.69
CA GLY A 242 12.68 1.74 8.98
C GLY A 242 13.86 0.76 9.00
N PRO A 243 14.85 0.95 9.88
CA PRO A 243 15.97 0.02 10.08
C PRO A 243 15.60 -1.44 10.40
N LEU A 244 14.36 -1.75 10.80
CA LEU A 244 13.93 -3.14 11.00
C LEU A 244 13.84 -3.91 9.67
N ALA A 245 13.70 -3.21 8.54
CA ALA A 245 13.74 -3.78 7.20
C ALA A 245 15.02 -4.59 6.95
N ASP A 246 16.17 -4.17 7.49
CA ASP A 246 17.46 -4.84 7.29
C ASP A 246 17.60 -6.15 8.08
N HIS A 247 16.87 -6.25 9.20
CA HIS A 247 16.98 -7.33 10.17
C HIS A 247 15.96 -8.47 9.98
N VAL A 248 15.00 -8.33 9.07
CA VAL A 248 14.09 -9.40 8.63
C VAL A 248 14.59 -10.07 7.34
N GLU A 249 14.19 -11.31 7.09
CA GLU A 249 14.69 -12.09 5.96
C GLU A 249 13.95 -11.76 4.66
N ALA A 250 12.62 -11.73 4.71
CA ALA A 250 11.78 -11.36 3.56
C ALA A 250 10.63 -10.43 3.98
N ILE A 251 10.15 -9.65 3.03
CA ILE A 251 9.04 -8.72 3.19
C ILE A 251 8.11 -8.87 1.98
N LEU A 252 6.84 -9.17 2.23
CA LEU A 252 5.74 -9.10 1.27
C LEU A 252 4.85 -7.90 1.65
N TRP A 253 4.36 -7.15 0.66
CA TRP A 253 3.21 -6.26 0.83
C TRP A 253 2.02 -6.86 0.10
N ALA A 254 0.91 -7.01 0.82
CA ALA A 254 -0.32 -7.65 0.36
C ALA A 254 -1.42 -6.64 -0.01
N GLY A 255 -1.28 -5.37 0.39
CA GLY A 255 -2.36 -4.40 0.32
C GLY A 255 -3.54 -4.83 1.20
N TYR A 256 -4.74 -4.83 0.61
CA TYR A 256 -5.91 -5.58 1.09
C TYR A 256 -6.26 -6.63 0.02
N PRO A 257 -5.83 -7.91 0.19
CA PRO A 257 -5.83 -8.90 -0.89
C PRO A 257 -7.18 -9.60 -1.16
N GLY A 258 -8.29 -9.12 -0.59
CA GLY A 258 -9.65 -9.60 -0.86
C GLY A 258 -9.95 -11.01 -0.34
N GLN A 259 -11.12 -11.54 -0.73
CA GLN A 259 -11.69 -12.77 -0.16
C GLN A 259 -10.81 -14.03 -0.27
N GLU A 260 -10.02 -14.17 -1.34
CA GLU A 260 -9.09 -15.31 -1.53
C GLU A 260 -7.65 -14.97 -1.07
N GLY A 261 -7.43 -13.81 -0.45
CA GLY A 261 -6.11 -13.26 -0.17
C GLY A 261 -5.21 -14.15 0.67
N GLY A 262 -5.74 -14.79 1.72
CA GLY A 262 -4.96 -15.73 2.54
C GLY A 262 -4.50 -16.97 1.78
N ARG A 263 -5.31 -17.48 0.83
CA ARG A 263 -4.94 -18.58 -0.07
C ARG A 263 -3.86 -18.13 -1.05
N ALA A 264 -4.05 -16.98 -1.70
CA ALA A 264 -3.07 -16.41 -2.63
C ALA A 264 -1.69 -16.19 -1.97
N LEU A 265 -1.69 -15.66 -0.74
CA LEU A 265 -0.47 -15.50 0.05
C LEU A 265 0.15 -16.84 0.47
N ALA A 266 -0.65 -17.84 0.85
CA ALA A 266 -0.14 -19.18 1.18
C ALA A 266 0.50 -19.88 -0.04
N ASP A 267 -0.14 -19.80 -1.21
CA ASP A 267 0.40 -20.37 -2.46
C ASP A 267 1.64 -19.60 -2.96
N ILE A 268 1.76 -18.29 -2.68
CA ILE A 268 3.00 -17.51 -2.86
C ILE A 268 4.10 -18.01 -1.89
N LEU A 269 3.81 -18.05 -0.59
CA LEU A 269 4.78 -18.47 0.43
C LEU A 269 5.34 -19.88 0.14
N LEU A 270 4.51 -20.80 -0.34
CA LEU A 270 4.88 -22.17 -0.70
C LEU A 270 5.43 -22.31 -2.14
N GLY A 271 5.52 -21.23 -2.91
CA GLY A 271 6.10 -21.23 -4.25
C GLY A 271 5.31 -21.98 -5.33
N ARG A 272 4.00 -22.15 -5.10
CA ARG A 272 3.01 -22.59 -6.10
C ARG A 272 2.59 -21.45 -7.02
N ALA A 273 2.64 -20.22 -6.49
CA ALA A 273 2.52 -18.98 -7.23
C ALA A 273 3.81 -18.15 -7.08
N SER A 274 4.12 -17.34 -8.10
CA SER A 274 5.21 -16.35 -8.05
C SER A 274 4.62 -14.95 -7.85
N PRO A 275 5.08 -14.16 -6.86
CA PRO A 275 4.62 -12.78 -6.70
C PRO A 275 5.04 -11.96 -7.93
N SER A 276 4.17 -11.06 -8.36
CA SER A 276 4.35 -10.28 -9.60
C SER A 276 3.83 -8.85 -9.53
N GLY A 277 3.33 -8.42 -8.37
CA GLY A 277 2.94 -7.05 -8.13
C GLY A 277 4.13 -6.10 -8.23
N ARG A 278 3.82 -4.81 -8.45
CA ARG A 278 4.77 -3.70 -8.43
C ARG A 278 4.13 -2.53 -7.68
N LEU A 279 4.89 -1.80 -6.88
CA LEU A 279 4.37 -0.75 -6.03
C LEU A 279 3.67 0.37 -6.83
N PRO A 280 2.38 0.65 -6.61
CA PRO A 280 1.65 1.75 -7.25
C PRO A 280 1.95 3.12 -6.60
N ILE A 281 2.66 3.14 -5.49
CA ILE A 281 3.08 4.33 -4.73
C ILE A 281 4.56 4.24 -4.36
N THR A 282 5.19 5.36 -4.02
CA THR A 282 6.55 5.36 -3.46
C THR A 282 6.46 5.10 -1.95
N PHE A 283 7.28 4.19 -1.43
CA PHE A 283 7.45 4.00 0.02
C PHE A 283 8.68 4.79 0.46
N TYR A 284 8.50 5.66 1.46
CA TYR A 284 9.53 6.52 2.03
C TYR A 284 10.14 5.84 3.26
N GLU A 285 11.36 6.22 3.66
CA GLU A 285 12.01 5.65 4.83
C GLU A 285 11.39 6.19 6.12
N ASN A 286 11.09 7.49 6.14
CA ASN A 286 10.58 8.21 7.30
C ASN A 286 9.45 9.20 6.95
N ILE A 287 8.57 9.52 7.91
CA ILE A 287 7.58 10.59 7.74
C ILE A 287 8.23 11.95 7.41
N ASN A 288 9.43 12.22 7.94
CA ASN A 288 10.18 13.45 7.67
C ASN A 288 10.74 13.56 6.23
N ASP A 289 10.63 12.49 5.41
CA ASP A 289 10.91 12.57 3.97
C ASP A 289 9.80 13.30 3.19
N LEU A 290 8.61 13.43 3.79
CA LEU A 290 7.42 14.03 3.19
C LEU A 290 7.22 15.48 3.65
N PRO A 291 6.75 16.38 2.77
CA PRO A 291 6.32 17.70 3.20
C PRO A 291 5.01 17.63 4.00
N PRO A 292 4.71 18.63 4.84
CA PRO A 292 3.54 18.67 5.72
C PRO A 292 2.24 18.34 4.96
N TYR A 293 1.28 17.67 5.61
CA TYR A 293 0.06 17.17 4.96
C TYR A 293 -0.69 18.24 4.14
N ALA A 294 -0.77 19.47 4.67
CA ALA A 294 -1.39 20.62 4.00
C ALA A 294 -0.61 21.17 2.77
N ASP A 295 0.57 20.63 2.42
CA ASP A 295 1.29 20.97 1.19
C ASP A 295 0.79 20.14 0.00
N TYR A 296 -0.06 20.78 -0.80
CA TYR A 296 -0.62 20.28 -2.06
C TYR A 296 0.24 20.64 -3.30
N SER A 297 1.42 21.25 -3.14
CA SER A 297 2.30 21.63 -4.26
C SER A 297 2.94 20.45 -5.01
N MET A 298 2.77 19.22 -4.47
CA MET A 298 3.38 17.97 -4.93
C MET A 298 4.91 17.91 -4.91
N ARG A 299 5.62 19.01 -4.57
CA ARG A 299 7.07 19.02 -4.34
C ARG A 299 7.42 17.97 -3.27
N GLY A 300 8.52 17.24 -3.43
CA GLY A 300 8.89 16.17 -2.49
C GLY A 300 7.98 14.92 -2.51
N ARG A 301 6.79 14.95 -3.13
CA ARG A 301 5.86 13.80 -3.15
C ARG A 301 6.03 12.96 -4.42
N THR A 302 5.94 11.63 -4.25
CA THR A 302 6.00 10.61 -5.33
C THR A 302 7.34 10.54 -6.07
N HIS A 303 7.55 9.44 -6.83
CA HIS A 303 8.67 9.27 -7.76
C HIS A 303 8.89 10.44 -8.75
N ARG A 304 7.87 11.28 -8.99
CA ARG A 304 7.95 12.42 -9.91
C ARG A 304 8.68 13.61 -9.31
N TRP A 305 8.63 13.82 -7.99
CA TRP A 305 9.09 15.04 -7.32
C TRP A 305 9.87 14.82 -6.01
N PHE A 306 9.99 13.59 -5.52
CA PHE A 306 10.78 13.28 -4.32
C PHE A 306 12.28 13.43 -4.58
N GLU A 307 12.97 14.18 -3.71
CA GLU A 307 14.42 14.45 -3.81
C GLU A 307 15.28 13.38 -3.13
N GLY A 308 14.76 12.68 -2.11
CA GLY A 308 15.49 11.71 -1.30
C GLY A 308 15.53 10.29 -1.89
N THR A 309 16.09 9.36 -1.11
CA THR A 309 16.09 7.93 -1.45
C THR A 309 14.88 7.23 -0.82
N PRO A 310 13.99 6.61 -1.61
CA PRO A 310 12.85 5.88 -1.07
C PRO A 310 13.28 4.49 -0.57
N ALA A 311 12.65 4.03 0.52
CA ALA A 311 12.78 2.67 1.05
C ALA A 311 12.46 1.63 -0.02
N TRP A 312 11.37 1.85 -0.78
CA TRP A 312 11.09 1.15 -2.03
C TRP A 312 10.53 2.11 -3.10
N PRO A 313 11.15 2.21 -4.29
CA PRO A 313 10.70 3.13 -5.33
C PRO A 313 9.39 2.69 -5.98
N PHE A 314 8.73 3.63 -6.66
CA PHE A 314 7.52 3.33 -7.44
C PHE A 314 7.84 2.30 -8.54
N GLY A 315 6.89 1.40 -8.80
CA GLY A 315 7.04 0.33 -9.77
C GLY A 315 8.00 -0.79 -9.33
N PHE A 316 8.57 -0.73 -8.12
CA PHE A 316 9.43 -1.79 -7.58
C PHE A 316 8.65 -3.04 -7.19
N GLY A 317 9.26 -4.21 -7.36
CA GLY A 317 8.77 -5.49 -6.85
C GLY A 317 9.63 -6.63 -7.36
N LEU A 318 10.05 -7.51 -6.46
CA LEU A 318 10.82 -8.72 -6.77
C LEU A 318 9.90 -9.88 -7.18
N THR A 319 10.49 -10.96 -7.67
CA THR A 319 9.80 -12.22 -7.97
C THR A 319 10.75 -13.41 -7.74
N TYR A 320 10.27 -14.65 -7.90
CA TYR A 320 11.05 -15.87 -7.64
C TYR A 320 11.92 -16.34 -8.82
N THR A 321 11.98 -15.56 -9.90
CA THR A 321 12.92 -15.73 -11.00
C THR A 321 13.66 -14.42 -11.28
N ARG A 322 14.63 -14.43 -12.20
CA ARG A 322 15.41 -13.26 -12.60
C ARG A 322 15.12 -12.87 -14.04
N PHE A 323 15.14 -11.58 -14.32
CA PHE A 323 14.96 -11.02 -15.66
C PHE A 323 16.16 -10.17 -16.08
N THR A 324 16.48 -10.19 -17.36
CA THR A 324 17.46 -9.27 -17.97
C THR A 324 16.83 -8.47 -19.10
N TYR A 325 17.24 -7.22 -19.21
CA TYR A 325 16.82 -6.26 -20.22
C TYR A 325 18.01 -5.97 -21.13
N THR A 326 17.87 -6.21 -22.44
CA THR A 326 18.95 -6.06 -23.44
C THR A 326 18.40 -5.52 -24.76
N ASP A 327 19.27 -5.10 -25.69
CA ASP A 327 18.92 -4.72 -27.06
C ASP A 327 17.72 -3.76 -27.13
N LEU A 328 17.89 -2.59 -26.48
CA LEU A 328 16.94 -1.49 -26.51
C LEU A 328 17.01 -0.75 -27.85
N GLN A 329 15.94 -0.87 -28.63
CA GLN A 329 15.82 -0.28 -29.95
C GLN A 329 14.84 0.89 -29.91
N THR A 330 15.32 2.09 -30.23
CA THR A 330 14.52 3.32 -30.19
C THR A 330 15.11 4.39 -31.12
N PRO A 331 14.29 5.27 -31.72
CA PRO A 331 14.79 6.47 -32.38
C PRO A 331 15.59 7.37 -31.42
N ALA A 332 16.77 7.81 -31.84
CA ALA A 332 17.54 8.84 -31.13
C ALA A 332 16.90 10.24 -31.18
N VAL A 333 15.86 10.41 -32.01
CA VAL A 333 15.16 11.66 -32.27
C VAL A 333 13.64 11.44 -32.22
N TYR A 334 12.90 12.39 -31.63
CA TYR A 334 11.44 12.42 -31.65
C TYR A 334 10.90 13.72 -32.27
N SER A 335 9.75 13.65 -32.94
CA SER A 335 9.14 14.76 -33.68
C SER A 335 7.81 15.17 -33.03
N PRO A 336 7.72 16.29 -32.31
CA PRO A 336 6.51 16.65 -31.56
C PRO A 336 5.40 17.31 -32.39
N GLY A 337 5.72 17.98 -33.50
CA GLY A 337 4.76 18.81 -34.25
C GLY A 337 3.93 18.06 -35.30
N ASN A 338 3.99 16.73 -35.33
CA ASN A 338 3.10 15.87 -36.11
C ASN A 338 2.44 14.77 -35.25
N ASP A 339 2.49 14.93 -33.92
CA ASP A 339 1.99 14.01 -32.88
C ASP A 339 2.37 12.52 -33.05
N THR A 340 3.40 12.20 -33.85
CA THR A 340 3.79 10.82 -34.16
C THR A 340 4.34 10.13 -32.91
N PRO A 341 3.70 9.05 -32.40
CA PRO A 341 4.16 8.39 -31.19
C PRO A 341 5.59 7.86 -31.32
N LEU A 342 6.40 8.10 -30.29
CA LEU A 342 7.73 7.51 -30.17
C LEU A 342 7.55 6.00 -29.89
N ARG A 343 8.01 5.16 -30.82
CA ARG A 343 7.97 3.70 -30.68
C ARG A 343 9.36 3.16 -30.39
N GLY A 344 9.41 2.06 -29.64
CA GLY A 344 10.65 1.34 -29.38
C GLY A 344 10.37 -0.08 -28.89
N SER A 345 11.44 -0.82 -28.62
CA SER A 345 11.34 -2.16 -28.07
C SER A 345 12.57 -2.53 -27.25
N VAL A 346 12.43 -3.53 -26.37
CA VAL A 346 13.53 -4.13 -25.60
C VAL A 346 13.44 -5.65 -25.71
N LEU A 347 14.58 -6.34 -25.64
CA LEU A 347 14.61 -7.78 -25.45
C LEU A 347 14.61 -8.11 -23.95
N LEU A 348 13.51 -8.70 -23.48
CA LEU A 348 13.36 -9.24 -22.13
C LEU A 348 13.67 -10.73 -22.15
N THR A 349 14.49 -11.21 -21.21
CA THR A 349 14.81 -12.63 -21.04
C THR A 349 14.63 -13.07 -19.60
N ASN A 350 13.98 -14.22 -19.39
CA ASN A 350 13.97 -14.91 -18.09
C ASN A 350 15.29 -15.70 -17.92
N THR A 351 16.08 -15.34 -16.90
CA THR A 351 17.40 -15.89 -16.59
C THR A 351 17.46 -16.61 -15.23
N GLY A 352 16.29 -16.96 -14.68
CA GLY A 352 16.16 -17.89 -13.56
C GLY A 352 15.65 -19.27 -13.99
N ASP A 353 15.28 -20.04 -12.98
CA ASP A 353 14.89 -21.46 -13.03
C ASP A 353 13.37 -21.68 -13.01
N ARG A 354 12.59 -20.60 -12.86
CA ARG A 354 11.12 -20.63 -12.73
C ARG A 354 10.44 -19.73 -13.75
N GLU A 355 9.20 -20.07 -14.10
CA GLU A 355 8.33 -19.13 -14.79
C GLU A 355 8.07 -17.90 -13.90
N GLY A 356 8.01 -16.73 -14.52
CA GLY A 356 7.72 -15.48 -13.83
C GLY A 356 6.96 -14.49 -14.69
N ASN A 357 6.35 -13.52 -14.02
CA ASN A 357 5.69 -12.38 -14.64
C ASN A 357 6.49 -11.11 -14.33
N GLU A 358 6.99 -10.46 -15.38
CA GLU A 358 7.69 -9.18 -15.30
C GLU A 358 6.77 -8.05 -15.75
N ILE A 359 6.87 -6.88 -15.10
CA ILE A 359 6.21 -5.66 -15.57
C ILE A 359 7.28 -4.73 -16.15
N VAL A 360 7.44 -4.79 -17.47
CA VAL A 360 8.34 -3.92 -18.24
C VAL A 360 7.77 -2.51 -18.19
N GLN A 361 8.51 -1.57 -17.62
CA GLN A 361 8.08 -0.18 -17.44
C GLN A 361 9.00 0.77 -18.21
N VAL A 362 8.42 1.78 -18.83
CA VAL A 362 9.14 2.78 -19.63
C VAL A 362 9.02 4.15 -18.95
N TYR A 363 10.15 4.69 -18.48
CA TYR A 363 10.22 5.97 -17.78
C TYR A 363 11.00 7.01 -18.58
N LEU A 364 10.56 8.26 -18.49
CA LEU A 364 11.26 9.43 -19.02
C LEU A 364 11.83 10.26 -17.87
N THR A 365 13.10 10.67 -17.97
CA THR A 365 13.82 11.49 -16.97
C THR A 365 14.71 12.55 -17.61
N GLY A 366 15.24 13.47 -16.81
CA GLY A 366 16.31 14.38 -17.22
C GLY A 366 15.92 15.28 -18.40
N PHE A 367 14.69 15.78 -18.39
CA PHE A 367 14.14 16.64 -19.42
C PHE A 367 14.93 17.95 -19.53
N ASP A 368 15.50 18.20 -20.70
CA ASP A 368 16.13 19.46 -21.06
C ASP A 368 15.07 20.41 -21.66
N THR A 369 14.91 21.58 -21.07
CA THR A 369 13.90 22.59 -21.44
C THR A 369 14.38 23.99 -20.99
N SER A 370 13.83 25.04 -21.60
CA SER A 370 14.23 26.45 -21.44
C SER A 370 13.41 27.23 -20.42
N ASP A 371 12.34 26.64 -19.87
CA ASP A 371 11.23 27.39 -19.30
C ASP A 371 10.91 26.96 -17.85
N ASP A 372 10.53 27.92 -17.00
CA ASP A 372 10.49 27.79 -15.54
C ASP A 372 9.31 26.96 -14.97
N GLY A 373 8.59 26.23 -15.82
CA GLY A 373 7.51 25.32 -15.39
C GLY A 373 8.05 24.00 -14.82
N PRO A 374 7.32 23.36 -13.89
CA PRO A 374 7.82 22.24 -13.09
C PRO A 374 8.22 21.02 -13.94
N ILE A 375 9.44 20.51 -13.70
CA ILE A 375 10.05 19.38 -14.43
C ILE A 375 10.02 18.12 -13.54
N PRO A 376 9.29 17.05 -13.90
CA PRO A 376 9.29 15.83 -13.12
C PRO A 376 10.62 15.08 -13.28
N LYS A 377 11.19 14.59 -12.18
CA LYS A 377 12.40 13.75 -12.17
C LYS A 377 12.22 12.50 -13.02
N GLN A 378 11.08 11.85 -12.85
CA GLN A 378 10.70 10.59 -13.47
C GLN A 378 9.23 10.66 -13.89
N ASN A 379 8.90 10.08 -15.04
CA ASN A 379 7.53 10.04 -15.55
C ASN A 379 7.28 8.71 -16.27
N LEU A 380 6.37 7.87 -15.75
CA LEU A 380 5.95 6.64 -16.42
C LEU A 380 5.21 6.97 -17.72
N ALA A 381 5.62 6.34 -18.82
CA ALA A 381 5.14 6.63 -20.17
C ALA A 381 4.39 5.45 -20.82
N ASP A 382 4.82 4.21 -20.56
CA ASP A 382 4.20 2.97 -21.04
C ASP A 382 4.58 1.79 -20.09
N PHE A 383 3.79 0.72 -20.04
CA PHE A 383 4.12 -0.50 -19.28
C PHE A 383 3.42 -1.76 -19.81
N HIS A 384 4.09 -2.92 -19.70
CA HIS A 384 3.64 -4.20 -20.26
C HIS A 384 3.88 -5.35 -19.27
N ARG A 385 2.83 -6.12 -18.92
CA ARG A 385 2.95 -7.39 -18.18
C ARG A 385 3.36 -8.50 -19.14
N VAL A 386 4.42 -9.23 -18.82
CA VAL A 386 4.98 -10.29 -19.67
C VAL A 386 5.32 -11.52 -18.84
N THR A 387 4.63 -12.63 -19.12
CA THR A 387 4.97 -13.97 -18.62
C THR A 387 6.06 -14.59 -19.50
N LEU A 388 7.08 -15.22 -18.89
CA LEU A 388 8.12 -15.97 -19.60
C LEU A 388 8.54 -17.22 -18.82
N ALA A 389 8.66 -18.34 -19.52
CA ALA A 389 9.25 -19.59 -19.02
C ALA A 389 10.78 -19.44 -18.83
N PRO A 390 11.46 -20.32 -18.06
CA PRO A 390 12.91 -20.30 -17.88
C PRO A 390 13.67 -20.28 -19.21
N GLY A 391 14.66 -19.38 -19.34
CA GLY A 391 15.46 -19.21 -20.56
C GLY A 391 14.73 -18.56 -21.74
N GLN A 392 13.42 -18.32 -21.65
CA GLN A 392 12.65 -17.71 -22.74
C GLN A 392 12.99 -16.22 -22.90
N SER A 393 13.11 -15.77 -24.14
CA SER A 393 13.26 -14.36 -24.51
C SER A 393 12.04 -13.86 -25.29
N ARG A 394 11.65 -12.59 -25.11
CA ARG A 394 10.59 -11.93 -25.88
C ARG A 394 10.95 -10.47 -26.17
N ARG A 395 10.73 -10.05 -27.41
CA ARG A 395 10.74 -8.64 -27.80
C ARG A 395 9.48 -7.96 -27.27
N VAL A 396 9.65 -6.95 -26.43
CA VAL A 396 8.56 -6.17 -25.82
C VAL A 396 8.53 -4.80 -26.50
N ASN A 397 7.45 -4.51 -27.22
CA ASN A 397 7.28 -3.29 -27.99
C ASN A 397 6.47 -2.27 -27.17
N PHE A 398 6.95 -1.04 -27.07
CA PHE A 398 6.29 0.06 -26.36
C PHE A 398 5.98 1.23 -27.31
N THR A 399 4.99 2.04 -26.97
CA THR A 399 4.56 3.20 -27.76
C THR A 399 4.18 4.36 -26.85
N ILE A 400 4.93 5.45 -26.97
CA ILE A 400 4.77 6.67 -26.16
C ILE A 400 4.11 7.75 -27.03
N PRO A 401 2.83 8.10 -26.79
CA PRO A 401 2.20 9.27 -27.43
C PRO A 401 2.97 10.55 -27.09
N ILE A 402 3.07 11.51 -28.03
CA ILE A 402 3.81 12.77 -27.81
C ILE A 402 3.29 13.52 -26.57
N ASP A 403 2.00 13.46 -26.29
CA ASP A 403 1.42 13.98 -25.04
C ASP A 403 2.13 13.46 -23.78
N ARG A 404 2.47 12.15 -23.69
CA ARG A 404 3.20 11.56 -22.54
C ARG A 404 4.64 12.09 -22.40
N ILE A 405 5.19 12.74 -23.44
CA ILE A 405 6.48 13.43 -23.45
C ILE A 405 6.31 14.93 -23.08
N ARG A 406 5.17 15.54 -23.43
CA ARG A 406 4.89 16.96 -23.19
C ARG A 406 4.78 17.29 -21.69
N LEU A 407 5.53 18.30 -21.28
CA LEU A 407 5.47 18.87 -19.94
C LEU A 407 4.35 19.91 -19.84
N VAL A 408 3.93 20.17 -18.59
CA VAL A 408 2.92 21.17 -18.24
C VAL A 408 3.62 22.50 -17.89
N ASP A 409 3.03 23.62 -18.26
CA ASP A 409 3.50 24.96 -17.88
C ASP A 409 2.83 25.47 -16.59
N THR A 410 3.23 26.65 -16.12
CA THR A 410 2.65 27.31 -14.94
C THR A 410 1.19 27.73 -15.09
N HIS A 411 0.61 27.61 -16.29
CA HIS A 411 -0.78 27.92 -16.60
C HIS A 411 -1.62 26.64 -16.81
N GLY A 412 -1.08 25.46 -16.48
CA GLY A 412 -1.74 24.16 -16.66
C GLY A 412 -1.76 23.64 -18.10
N ARG A 413 -1.08 24.30 -19.04
CA ARG A 413 -1.10 23.94 -20.47
C ARG A 413 -0.01 22.93 -20.78
N ARG A 414 -0.37 21.83 -21.43
CA ARG A 414 0.54 20.70 -21.72
C ARG A 414 1.13 20.78 -23.13
N THR A 415 1.82 21.87 -23.41
CA THR A 415 2.35 22.21 -24.75
C THR A 415 3.87 22.14 -24.85
N ARG A 416 4.58 22.01 -23.72
CA ARG A 416 6.04 22.13 -23.65
C ARG A 416 6.73 20.86 -24.14
N ASN A 417 7.42 20.95 -25.28
CA ASN A 417 8.16 19.83 -25.86
C ASN A 417 9.65 19.93 -25.44
N PRO A 418 10.18 18.97 -24.64
CA PRO A 418 11.57 19.02 -24.17
C PRO A 418 12.59 18.92 -25.32
N ARG A 419 13.68 19.70 -25.25
CA ARG A 419 14.79 19.68 -26.21
C ARG A 419 15.48 18.31 -26.25
N ALA A 420 15.58 17.62 -25.10
CA ALA A 420 15.99 16.23 -24.99
C ALA A 420 15.49 15.60 -23.69
N PHE A 421 15.44 14.27 -23.61
CA PHE A 421 15.17 13.51 -22.38
C PHE A 421 15.88 12.16 -22.41
N THR A 422 15.99 11.49 -21.26
CA THR A 422 16.51 10.12 -21.16
C THR A 422 15.35 9.16 -20.95
N MET A 423 15.24 8.15 -21.80
CA MET A 423 14.32 7.04 -21.63
C MET A 423 15.02 5.90 -20.90
N HIS A 424 14.31 5.23 -20.00
CA HIS A 424 14.74 4.06 -19.24
C HIS A 424 13.70 2.96 -19.42
N VAL A 425 14.13 1.72 -19.62
CA VAL A 425 13.25 0.55 -19.77
C VAL A 425 13.73 -0.55 -18.82
N GLY A 426 12.90 -0.91 -17.84
CA GLY A 426 13.26 -1.84 -16.76
C GLY A 426 12.08 -2.22 -15.86
N GLY A 427 12.37 -2.94 -14.78
CA GLY A 427 11.35 -3.50 -13.87
C GLY A 427 10.91 -2.63 -12.70
N SER A 428 11.31 -1.36 -12.66
CA SER A 428 11.08 -0.39 -11.57
C SER A 428 11.29 1.03 -12.09
N SER A 429 10.85 2.07 -11.35
CA SER A 429 11.30 3.44 -11.65
C SER A 429 12.83 3.58 -11.50
N PRO A 430 13.49 4.44 -12.30
CA PRO A 430 14.94 4.48 -12.42
C PRO A 430 15.62 5.26 -11.27
N HIS A 431 15.35 4.84 -10.03
CA HIS A 431 16.08 5.29 -8.84
C HIS A 431 17.20 4.29 -8.50
N PRO A 432 18.43 4.73 -8.15
CA PRO A 432 19.56 3.82 -7.89
C PRO A 432 19.27 2.72 -6.84
N CYS A 433 18.51 3.03 -5.78
CA CYS A 433 18.18 2.03 -4.75
C CYS A 433 17.42 0.81 -5.29
N ALA A 434 16.71 0.91 -6.42
CA ALA A 434 16.03 -0.24 -7.02
C ALA A 434 17.01 -1.39 -7.33
N GLN A 435 18.22 -1.07 -7.79
CA GLN A 435 19.25 -2.09 -8.09
C GLN A 435 19.87 -2.63 -6.80
N THR A 436 20.09 -1.79 -5.79
CA THR A 436 20.54 -2.21 -4.44
C THR A 436 19.54 -3.17 -3.78
N LEU A 437 18.24 -2.97 -4.02
CA LEU A 437 17.15 -3.82 -3.56
C LEU A 437 16.94 -5.09 -4.44
N GLY A 438 17.70 -5.24 -5.53
CA GLY A 438 17.71 -6.44 -6.38
C GLY A 438 16.91 -6.37 -7.68
N ALA A 439 16.39 -5.21 -8.09
CA ALA A 439 15.74 -5.07 -9.40
C ALA A 439 16.76 -5.16 -10.56
N PRO A 440 16.39 -5.73 -11.72
CA PRO A 440 17.25 -5.76 -12.91
C PRO A 440 17.69 -4.36 -13.36
N ALA A 441 18.93 -4.27 -13.84
CA ALA A 441 19.45 -3.04 -14.43
C ALA A 441 18.64 -2.63 -15.68
N PRO A 442 18.13 -1.39 -15.78
CA PRO A 442 17.37 -0.93 -16.92
C PRO A 442 18.28 -0.66 -18.12
N GLN A 443 17.73 -0.80 -19.33
CA GLN A 443 18.34 -0.25 -20.55
C GLN A 443 18.00 1.24 -20.64
N THR A 444 18.90 2.07 -21.17
CA THR A 444 18.71 3.52 -21.25
C THR A 444 19.10 4.10 -22.61
N ALA A 445 18.44 5.19 -23.02
CA ALA A 445 18.74 5.92 -24.25
C ALA A 445 18.47 7.42 -24.09
N ARG A 446 19.35 8.28 -24.65
CA ARG A 446 19.10 9.74 -24.72
C ARG A 446 18.42 10.06 -26.05
N ILE A 447 17.28 10.74 -25.98
CA ILE A 447 16.44 11.08 -27.14
C ILE A 447 16.34 12.60 -27.25
N ARG A 448 16.45 13.15 -28.46
CA ARG A 448 16.48 14.59 -28.75
C ARG A 448 15.26 15.02 -29.57
N LYS A 449 14.80 16.26 -29.44
CA LYS A 449 13.79 16.84 -30.35
C LYS A 449 14.38 16.93 -31.77
N SER A 450 13.58 16.67 -32.80
CA SER A 450 13.92 16.92 -34.20
C SER A 450 14.28 18.39 -34.45
N SER A 451 15.40 18.64 -35.12
CA SER A 451 15.93 19.99 -35.39
C SER A 451 15.07 20.85 -36.34
N ASN A 452 14.15 20.24 -37.08
CA ASN A 452 13.47 20.86 -38.22
C ASN A 452 12.08 21.45 -37.87
N GLN A 453 11.83 21.75 -36.58
CA GLN A 453 10.60 22.36 -36.04
C GLN A 453 10.93 23.20 -34.81
#